data_AF-T1H1C0-F1
#
_entry.id   AF-T1H1C0-F1
#
_cell.length_a   1.000
_cell.length_b   1.000
_cell.length_c   1.000
_cell.angle_alpha   90.00
_cell.angle_beta   90.00
_cell.angle_gamma   90.00
#
_symmetry.space_group_name_H-M   'P 1'
#
loop_
_entity.id
_entity.type
_entity.pdbx_description
1 polymer ?
#
loop_
_entity_poly.entity_id
_entity_poly.type
_entity_poly.pdbx_seq_one_letter_code
_entity_poly.pdbx_strand_id
1 'polypeptide(L)'
;METRIPGMPFLPGTVFRDLSKTNFTKTQYFMTSNGINMLSDRHPPKLVNVKGTIADPNCPPPELPSLYPPKTGIKLPPWIAYDKQVLCFHAYFKETLQEVYHAPYQVRKVKILYFLEDGTITVHEPPVENSGIPQGCLVHRQRIPKPHP
;
A
#
# COMPACT_ATOMS: atom_id res chain seq x y z
N MET A 1 -31.94 14.16 -18.47
CA MET A 1 -30.86 15.16 -18.37
C MET A 1 -30.81 15.82 -19.72
N GLU A 2 -30.52 17.11 -19.77
CA GLU A 2 -30.37 17.81 -21.04
C GLU A 2 -28.98 17.48 -21.61
N THR A 3 -28.93 17.10 -22.88
CA THR A 3 -27.70 16.87 -23.63
C THR A 3 -27.18 18.21 -24.13
N ARG A 4 -25.90 18.48 -23.82
CA ARG A 4 -25.21 19.71 -24.21
C ARG A 4 -24.30 19.42 -25.39
N ILE A 5 -24.23 20.36 -26.32
CA ILE A 5 -23.18 20.36 -27.35
C ILE A 5 -21.86 20.86 -26.70
N PRO A 6 -20.79 20.06 -26.70
CA PRO A 6 -19.52 20.45 -26.09
C PRO A 6 -18.97 21.71 -26.74
N GLY A 7 -18.49 22.66 -25.92
CA GLY A 7 -17.91 23.93 -26.40
C GLY A 7 -18.90 25.07 -26.64
N MET A 8 -20.21 24.85 -26.54
CA MET A 8 -21.23 25.88 -26.78
C MET A 8 -21.67 26.58 -25.47
N PRO A 9 -21.89 27.91 -25.45
CA PRO A 9 -22.37 28.62 -24.26
C PRO A 9 -23.81 28.22 -23.86
N PHE A 10 -24.14 28.42 -22.58
CA PHE A 10 -25.44 28.07 -21.99
C PHE A 10 -26.49 29.15 -22.30
N LEU A 11 -26.89 29.20 -23.57
CA LEU A 11 -27.96 30.07 -24.03
C LEU A 11 -29.26 29.26 -24.21
N PRO A 12 -30.44 29.85 -23.97
CA PRO A 12 -31.70 29.20 -24.29
C PRO A 12 -31.70 28.78 -25.77
N GLY A 13 -31.94 27.49 -26.03
CA GLY A 13 -31.89 26.90 -27.37
C GLY A 13 -30.65 26.06 -27.69
N THR A 14 -29.61 26.06 -26.84
CA THR A 14 -28.40 25.23 -27.02
C THR A 14 -28.39 23.96 -26.16
N VAL A 15 -29.50 23.70 -25.47
CA VAL A 15 -29.74 22.53 -24.61
C VAL A 15 -30.83 21.66 -25.22
N PHE A 16 -30.56 20.36 -25.35
CA PHE A 16 -31.49 19.41 -25.97
C PHE A 16 -31.98 18.40 -24.95
N ARG A 17 -33.22 17.95 -25.07
CA ARG A 17 -33.75 16.90 -24.18
C ARG A 17 -33.27 15.55 -24.67
N ASP A 18 -32.60 14.79 -23.81
CA ASP A 18 -32.18 13.44 -24.14
C ASP A 18 -33.39 12.50 -24.18
N LEU A 19 -33.74 12.06 -25.40
CA LEU A 19 -34.84 11.13 -25.66
C LEU A 19 -34.47 9.66 -25.35
N SER A 20 -33.18 9.35 -25.21
CA SER A 20 -32.71 7.98 -24.96
C SER A 20 -32.85 7.54 -23.49
N LYS A 21 -33.15 8.49 -22.58
CA LYS A 21 -33.26 8.22 -21.15
C LYS A 21 -34.58 7.51 -20.83
N THR A 22 -34.48 6.26 -20.39
CA THR A 22 -35.64 5.43 -20.00
C THR A 22 -35.88 5.39 -18.49
N ASN A 23 -34.84 5.62 -17.67
CA ASN A 23 -34.94 5.55 -16.21
C ASN A 23 -34.97 6.95 -15.58
N PHE A 24 -36.02 7.25 -14.81
CA PHE A 24 -36.25 8.55 -14.16
C PHE A 24 -36.27 8.46 -12.62
N THR A 25 -35.79 7.37 -12.03
CA THR A 25 -35.71 7.26 -10.57
C THR A 25 -34.85 8.37 -9.97
N LYS A 26 -35.36 9.00 -8.92
CA LYS A 26 -34.63 10.02 -8.14
C LYS A 26 -34.09 9.36 -6.88
N THR A 27 -32.83 9.64 -6.55
CA THR A 27 -32.21 9.20 -5.29
C THR A 27 -32.69 10.08 -4.14
N GLN A 28 -33.03 9.45 -3.02
CA GLN A 28 -33.48 10.16 -1.82
C GLN A 28 -32.28 10.67 -1.02
N TYR A 29 -31.82 11.88 -1.36
CA TYR A 29 -30.73 12.55 -0.66
C TYR A 29 -31.17 13.21 0.65
N PHE A 30 -32.45 13.50 0.83
CA PHE A 30 -32.96 14.13 2.04
C PHE A 30 -33.79 13.13 2.84
N MET A 31 -33.43 12.98 4.11
CA MET A 31 -34.09 12.04 5.01
C MET A 31 -34.25 12.63 6.40
N THR A 32 -35.35 12.30 7.06
CA THR A 32 -35.63 12.75 8.42
C THR A 32 -35.33 11.61 9.38
N SER A 33 -34.38 11.78 10.28
CA SER A 33 -34.06 10.81 11.33
C SER A 33 -34.35 11.44 12.69
N ASN A 34 -35.22 10.80 13.47
CA ASN A 34 -35.64 11.27 14.80
C ASN A 34 -36.17 12.72 14.81
N GLY A 35 -36.88 13.12 13.75
CA GLY A 35 -37.45 14.47 13.60
C GLY A 35 -36.48 15.52 13.05
N ILE A 36 -35.21 15.17 12.81
CA ILE A 36 -34.21 16.09 12.25
C ILE A 36 -34.00 15.77 10.77
N ASN A 37 -34.17 16.77 9.92
CA ASN A 37 -33.89 16.67 8.49
C ASN A 37 -32.38 16.66 8.28
N MET A 38 -31.86 15.59 7.67
CA MET A 38 -30.45 15.44 7.36
C MET A 38 -30.27 14.98 5.91
N LEU A 39 -29.10 15.30 5.35
CA LEU A 39 -28.66 14.73 4.09
C LEU A 39 -28.25 13.26 4.30
N SER A 40 -28.66 12.39 3.38
CA SER A 40 -28.28 10.99 3.37
C SER A 40 -26.87 10.87 2.76
N ASP A 41 -25.85 10.87 3.61
CA ASP A 41 -24.47 10.59 3.16
C ASP A 41 -24.28 9.13 2.71
N ARG A 42 -25.31 8.30 2.95
CA ARG A 42 -25.43 6.93 2.44
C ARG A 42 -25.56 6.96 0.92
N HIS A 43 -24.42 6.97 0.25
CA HIS A 43 -24.35 6.61 -1.16
C HIS A 43 -24.87 5.17 -1.31
N PRO A 44 -25.87 4.90 -2.17
CA PRO A 44 -26.21 3.52 -2.49
C PRO A 44 -24.95 2.83 -3.02
N PRO A 45 -24.69 1.55 -2.68
CA PRO A 45 -23.54 0.84 -3.22
C PRO A 45 -23.67 0.83 -4.74
N LYS A 46 -22.79 1.58 -5.42
CA LYS A 46 -22.75 1.63 -6.88
C LYS A 46 -22.45 0.21 -7.38
N LEU A 47 -23.22 -0.25 -8.38
CA LEU A 47 -23.06 -1.58 -8.96
C LEU A 47 -21.60 -1.81 -9.39
N VAL A 48 -21.06 -2.93 -8.92
CA VAL A 48 -19.66 -3.33 -9.10
C VAL A 48 -19.39 -3.62 -10.57
N ASN A 49 -18.38 -2.97 -11.16
CA ASN A 49 -17.80 -3.42 -12.42
C ASN A 49 -16.79 -4.54 -12.12
N VAL A 50 -16.71 -5.55 -13.00
CA VAL A 50 -16.02 -6.86 -12.84
C VAL A 50 -14.51 -6.76 -12.55
N LYS A 51 -13.92 -5.55 -12.55
CA LYS A 51 -12.49 -5.30 -12.25
C LYS A 51 -12.22 -4.40 -11.03
N GLY A 52 -13.13 -4.34 -10.05
CA GLY A 52 -12.77 -4.09 -8.64
C GLY A 52 -12.07 -2.77 -8.28
N THR A 53 -12.18 -1.70 -9.08
CA THR A 53 -11.77 -0.35 -8.67
C THR A 53 -12.94 0.60 -8.75
N ILE A 54 -13.39 1.05 -7.58
CA ILE A 54 -14.40 2.11 -7.43
C ILE A 54 -13.62 3.43 -7.39
N ALA A 55 -13.77 4.26 -8.42
CA ALA A 55 -13.33 5.64 -8.40
C ALA A 55 -14.53 6.52 -8.77
N ASP A 56 -14.85 7.48 -7.90
CA ASP A 56 -15.98 8.40 -8.08
C ASP A 56 -15.58 9.56 -9.01
N PRO A 57 -16.30 9.84 -10.12
CA PRO A 57 -16.02 10.97 -11.00
C PRO A 57 -16.16 12.34 -10.33
N ASN A 58 -16.87 12.41 -9.19
CA ASN A 58 -17.12 13.66 -8.45
C ASN A 58 -16.24 13.82 -7.20
N CYS A 59 -15.37 12.84 -6.89
CA CYS A 59 -14.29 13.12 -5.95
C CYS A 59 -13.28 14.02 -6.66
N PRO A 60 -12.93 15.21 -6.11
CA PRO A 60 -11.66 15.81 -6.50
C PRO A 60 -10.58 14.73 -6.31
N PRO A 61 -9.61 14.61 -7.23
CA PRO A 61 -8.51 13.67 -7.02
C PRO A 61 -7.94 13.94 -5.62
N PRO A 62 -7.58 12.91 -4.84
CA PRO A 62 -6.95 13.11 -3.54
C PRO A 62 -5.58 13.74 -3.77
N GLU A 63 -5.57 15.05 -4.05
CA GLU A 63 -4.42 15.95 -4.08
C GLU A 63 -4.26 16.61 -2.71
N LEU A 64 -4.60 15.88 -1.63
CA LEU A 64 -3.75 16.06 -0.47
C LEU A 64 -2.34 15.69 -0.96
N PRO A 65 -1.30 16.47 -0.65
CA PRO A 65 0.06 15.99 -0.78
C PRO A 65 0.23 14.89 0.26
N SER A 66 -0.34 13.71 0.01
CA SER A 66 0.10 12.53 0.69
C SER A 66 1.57 12.42 0.34
N LEU A 67 2.43 12.37 1.36
CA LEU A 67 3.85 12.03 1.24
C LEU A 67 4.10 10.80 0.35
N TYR A 68 3.06 9.98 0.15
CA TYR A 68 3.04 8.77 -0.64
C TYR A 68 2.16 8.96 -1.89
N PRO A 69 2.61 8.50 -3.07
CA PRO A 69 1.81 8.59 -4.28
C PRO A 69 0.47 7.85 -4.15
N PRO A 70 -0.62 8.36 -4.74
CA PRO A 70 -1.90 7.64 -4.78
C PRO A 70 -1.67 6.26 -5.40
N LYS A 71 -2.22 5.20 -4.76
CA LYS A 71 -2.07 3.79 -5.16
C LYS A 71 -2.83 3.44 -6.45
N THR A 72 -2.82 4.34 -7.42
CA THR A 72 -3.47 4.22 -8.74
C THR A 72 -2.45 3.61 -9.69
N GLY A 73 -2.28 2.29 -9.60
CA GLY A 73 -1.37 1.53 -10.45
C GLY A 73 -1.86 0.11 -10.67
N ILE A 74 -1.39 -0.52 -11.75
CA ILE A 74 -1.60 -1.95 -11.97
C ILE A 74 -1.01 -2.69 -10.76
N LYS A 75 -1.84 -3.44 -10.03
CA LYS A 75 -1.39 -4.28 -8.91
C LYS A 75 -0.61 -5.45 -9.47
N LEU A 76 0.68 -5.23 -9.70
CA LEU A 76 1.62 -6.29 -10.07
C LEU A 76 1.85 -7.22 -8.87
N PRO A 77 2.05 -8.52 -9.10
CA PRO A 77 2.40 -9.42 -8.01
C PRO A 77 3.78 -9.05 -7.43
N PRO A 78 4.04 -9.31 -6.13
CA PRO A 78 5.26 -8.87 -5.44
C PRO A 78 6.57 -9.27 -6.11
N TRP A 79 6.64 -10.48 -6.68
CA TRP A 79 7.81 -11.00 -7.38
C TRP A 79 8.16 -10.23 -8.66
N ILE A 80 7.20 -9.52 -9.27
CA ILE A 80 7.46 -8.61 -10.39
C ILE A 80 7.67 -7.19 -9.87
N ALA A 81 6.83 -6.76 -8.94
CA ALA A 81 6.82 -5.37 -8.45
C ALA A 81 8.12 -4.99 -7.73
N TYR A 82 8.74 -5.94 -7.03
CA TYR A 82 9.91 -5.74 -6.19
C TYR A 82 11.12 -6.59 -6.60
N ASP A 83 11.18 -7.03 -7.86
CA ASP A 83 12.33 -7.76 -8.40
C ASP A 83 13.63 -7.01 -8.09
N LYS A 84 14.62 -7.73 -7.54
CA LYS A 84 15.95 -7.20 -7.16
C LYS A 84 15.97 -6.09 -6.10
N GLN A 85 14.82 -5.74 -5.51
CA GLN A 85 14.80 -4.79 -4.41
C GLN A 85 15.06 -5.52 -3.08
N VAL A 86 16.12 -5.10 -2.39
CA VAL A 86 16.56 -5.71 -1.14
C VAL A 86 16.73 -4.61 -0.10
N LEU A 87 16.08 -4.76 1.05
CA LEU A 87 16.34 -3.90 2.20
C LEU A 87 17.58 -4.42 2.94
N CYS A 88 18.53 -3.54 3.22
CA CYS A 88 19.74 -3.86 3.96
C CYS A 88 19.72 -3.14 5.31
N PHE A 89 19.79 -3.90 6.39
CA PHE A 89 19.87 -3.36 7.75
C PHE A 89 21.22 -3.73 8.37
N HIS A 90 21.88 -2.73 8.95
CA HIS A 90 23.07 -2.94 9.75
C HIS A 90 22.66 -3.21 11.20
N ALA A 91 23.08 -4.34 11.74
CA ALA A 91 22.74 -4.75 13.09
C ALA A 91 23.96 -5.36 13.79
N TYR A 92 23.80 -5.68 15.07
CA TYR A 92 24.77 -6.47 15.83
C TYR A 92 24.03 -7.31 16.88
N PHE A 93 24.66 -8.38 17.34
CA PHE A 93 24.21 -9.15 18.50
C PHE A 93 25.37 -9.38 19.48
N LYS A 94 25.02 -9.70 20.73
CA LYS A 94 25.99 -10.02 21.78
C LYS A 94 26.05 -11.55 21.92
N GLU A 95 27.25 -12.10 21.81
CA GLU A 95 27.56 -13.51 22.06
C GLU A 95 28.23 -13.61 23.43
N THR A 96 27.67 -14.42 24.33
CA THR A 96 28.24 -14.59 25.68
C THR A 96 29.50 -15.45 25.61
N LEU A 97 30.60 -14.98 26.18
CA LEU A 97 31.85 -15.74 26.27
C LEU A 97 31.97 -16.36 27.65
N GLN A 98 32.09 -17.68 27.73
CA GLN A 98 32.25 -18.38 29.00
C GLN A 98 33.71 -18.43 29.48
N GLU A 99 34.67 -18.36 28.55
CA GLU A 99 36.08 -18.67 28.84
C GLU A 99 36.92 -17.43 29.21
N VAL A 100 36.43 -16.21 28.97
CA VAL A 100 37.23 -14.97 29.14
C VAL A 100 36.79 -14.17 30.37
N TYR A 101 37.64 -14.13 31.40
CA TYR A 101 37.36 -13.43 32.66
C TYR A 101 37.10 -11.91 32.51
N HIS A 102 37.73 -11.25 31.55
CA HIS A 102 37.65 -9.78 31.40
C HIS A 102 36.60 -9.30 30.38
N ALA A 103 36.02 -10.20 29.58
CA ALA A 103 35.08 -9.85 28.52
C ALA A 103 33.92 -10.87 28.50
N PRO A 104 32.86 -10.66 29.30
CA PRO A 104 31.77 -11.64 29.43
C PRO A 104 30.94 -11.80 28.14
N TYR A 105 31.08 -10.90 27.16
CA TYR A 105 30.42 -11.00 25.86
C TYR A 105 31.25 -10.37 24.74
N GLN A 106 31.08 -10.89 23.52
CA GLN A 106 31.59 -10.34 22.27
C GLN A 106 30.44 -9.73 21.45
N VAL A 107 30.70 -8.61 20.78
CA VAL A 107 29.73 -7.98 19.86
C VAL A 107 30.04 -8.39 18.43
N ARG A 108 29.09 -9.03 17.76
CA ARG A 108 29.21 -9.45 16.35
C ARG A 108 28.31 -8.60 15.47
N LYS A 109 28.91 -7.91 14.51
CA LYS A 109 28.20 -7.05 13.54
C LYS A 109 27.65 -7.92 12.42
N VAL A 110 26.42 -7.67 12.00
CA VAL A 110 25.76 -8.42 10.93
C VAL A 110 25.02 -7.49 9.98
N LYS A 111 24.82 -7.95 8.74
CA LYS A 111 23.92 -7.36 7.77
C LYS A 111 22.71 -8.26 7.60
N ILE A 112 21.52 -7.71 7.80
CA ILE A 112 20.26 -8.38 7.54
C ILE A 112 19.76 -7.91 6.18
N LEU A 113 19.58 -8.86 5.26
CA LEU A 113 19.08 -8.64 3.91
C LEU A 113 17.66 -9.18 3.82
N TYR A 114 16.70 -8.32 3.49
CA TYR A 114 15.30 -8.70 3.28
C TYR A 114 14.92 -8.52 1.81
N PHE A 115 14.57 -9.62 1.16
CA PHE A 115 14.21 -9.67 -0.25
C PHE A 115 12.72 -9.37 -0.40
N LEU A 116 12.38 -8.27 -1.08
CA LEU A 116 11.00 -7.80 -1.18
C LEU A 116 10.15 -8.64 -2.16
N GLU A 117 10.79 -9.33 -3.10
CA GLU A 117 10.13 -10.18 -4.08
C GLU A 117 9.39 -11.37 -3.46
N ASP A 118 9.98 -12.00 -2.44
CA ASP A 118 9.50 -13.25 -1.84
C ASP A 118 9.41 -13.21 -0.31
N GLY A 119 9.85 -12.12 0.33
CA GLY A 119 9.85 -11.96 1.78
C GLY A 119 10.84 -12.86 2.51
N THR A 120 11.90 -13.33 1.83
CA THR A 120 12.97 -14.11 2.46
C THR A 120 14.00 -13.21 3.15
N ILE A 121 14.72 -13.79 4.12
CA ILE A 121 15.76 -13.12 4.89
C ILE A 121 17.07 -13.88 4.72
N THR A 122 18.17 -13.15 4.58
CA THR A 122 19.55 -13.66 4.71
C THR A 122 20.27 -12.83 5.76
N VAL A 123 21.08 -13.47 6.61
CA VAL A 123 21.89 -12.78 7.61
C VAL A 123 23.36 -13.11 7.35
N HIS A 124 24.16 -12.08 7.13
CA HIS A 124 25.57 -12.22 6.80
C HIS A 124 26.44 -11.38 7.74
N GLU A 125 27.45 -12.01 8.32
CA GLU A 125 28.51 -11.36 9.07
C GLU A 125 29.65 -10.95 8.12
N PRO A 126 29.93 -9.65 7.96
CA PRO A 126 31.02 -9.19 7.11
C PRO A 126 32.36 -9.74 7.61
N PRO A 127 33.28 -10.13 6.71
CA PRO A 127 34.60 -10.58 7.10
C PRO A 127 35.36 -9.44 7.77
N VAL A 128 36.02 -9.74 8.89
CA VAL A 128 36.87 -8.84 9.66
C VAL A 128 38.23 -9.51 9.81
N GLU A 129 39.27 -8.83 9.36
CA GLU A 129 40.65 -9.32 9.48
C GLU A 129 41.03 -9.55 10.94
N ASN A 130 41.80 -10.61 11.19
CA ASN A 130 42.30 -10.97 12.52
C ASN A 130 41.18 -11.22 13.56
N SER A 131 39.95 -11.52 13.14
CA SER A 131 38.84 -11.79 14.05
C SER A 131 38.96 -13.13 14.78
N GLY A 132 39.65 -14.11 14.20
CA GLY A 132 39.86 -15.44 14.80
C GLY A 132 38.60 -16.31 14.91
N ILE A 133 37.49 -15.90 14.30
CA ILE A 133 36.18 -16.58 14.35
C ILE A 133 35.69 -16.91 12.94
N PRO A 134 34.91 -18.00 12.75
CA PRO A 134 34.26 -18.26 11.47
C PRO A 134 33.24 -17.15 11.20
N GLN A 135 33.32 -16.58 9.99
CA GLN A 135 32.49 -15.46 9.53
C GLN A 135 31.80 -15.82 8.21
N GLY A 136 30.80 -15.03 7.81
CA GLY A 136 30.06 -15.21 6.57
C GLY A 136 28.56 -15.37 6.78
N CYS A 137 27.94 -16.32 6.07
CA CYS A 137 26.49 -16.51 6.11
C CYS A 137 26.06 -17.21 7.42
N LEU A 138 25.34 -16.47 8.29
CA LEU A 138 24.75 -17.02 9.51
C LEU A 138 23.39 -17.66 9.23
N VAL A 139 22.59 -17.04 8.37
CA VAL A 139 21.28 -17.54 7.96
C VAL A 139 21.18 -17.48 6.45
N HIS A 140 21.06 -18.66 5.83
CA HIS A 140 20.81 -18.78 4.40
C HIS A 140 19.43 -18.22 4.03
N ARG A 141 19.29 -17.81 2.77
CA ARG A 141 18.05 -17.21 2.24
C ARG A 141 16.85 -18.12 2.47
N GLN A 142 15.99 -17.73 3.42
CA GLN A 142 14.76 -18.46 3.73
C GLN A 142 13.70 -17.54 4.36
N ARG A 143 12.45 -18.02 4.43
CA ARG A 143 11.40 -17.34 5.21
C ARG A 143 11.53 -17.72 6.68
N ILE A 144 11.64 -16.73 7.55
CA ILE A 144 11.71 -16.95 9.01
C ILE A 144 10.29 -16.85 9.59
N PRO A 145 9.75 -17.93 10.17
CA PRO A 145 8.43 -17.88 10.80
C PRO A 145 8.48 -17.02 12.06
N LYS A 146 7.37 -16.30 12.33
CA LYS A 146 7.23 -15.58 13.60
C LYS A 146 6.98 -16.58 14.72
N PRO A 147 7.54 -16.36 15.93
CA PRO A 147 7.21 -17.18 17.08
C PRO A 147 5.71 -17.08 17.38
N HIS A 148 5.17 -18.12 18.02
CA HIS A 148 3.80 -18.09 18.50
C HIS A 148 3.62 -16.94 19.51
N PRO A 149 2.46 -16.25 19.49
CA PRO A 149 2.15 -15.20 20.44
C PRO A 149 1.98 -15.75 21.87
#